data_AF-A0A8J5MUX7-F1
#
_entry.id   AF-A0A8J5MUX7-F1
#
_cell.length_a   1.000
_cell.length_b   1.000
_cell.length_c   1.000
_cell.angle_alpha   90.00
_cell.angle_beta   90.00
_cell.angle_gamma   90.00
#
_symmetry.space_group_name_H-M   'P 1'
#
loop_
_entity.id
_entity.type
_entity.pdbx_description
1 polymer ?
#
loop_
_entity_poly.entity_id
_entity_poly.type
_entity_poly.pdbx_seq_one_letter_code
_entity_poly.pdbx_strand_id
1 'polypeptide(L)'
;MSMMSQGLHLLEGCGQVLRLVVVRLDIYRKVPKDLTQPTLTGAVISVTCITFMLILFTSELLHFLSGEIVSELYVDNPGESTDRIPVYIKISLPRLKCDYIGLDIQDDLGRHEVGFVENTNKNPIGEEGCLFEANFLINKVP
;
A
#
# COMPACT_ATOMS: atom_id res chain seq x y z
N MET A 1 -7.39 6.76 -25.60
CA MET A 1 -8.73 7.08 -26.14
C MET A 1 -9.86 7.00 -25.10
N SER A 2 -9.68 6.29 -23.97
CA SER A 2 -10.69 6.20 -22.89
C SER A 2 -10.82 7.46 -22.01
N MET A 3 -9.75 8.24 -21.82
CA MET A 3 -9.78 9.47 -20.99
C MET A 3 -10.63 10.60 -21.59
N MET A 4 -10.75 10.68 -22.92
CA MET A 4 -11.56 11.70 -23.60
C MET A 4 -13.07 11.41 -23.46
N SER A 5 -13.44 10.13 -23.35
CA SER A 5 -14.83 9.69 -23.14
C SER A 5 -15.30 9.93 -21.70
N GLN A 6 -14.42 9.80 -20.71
CA GLN A 6 -14.75 10.09 -19.30
C GLN A 6 -14.93 11.59 -19.04
N GLY A 7 -14.18 12.46 -19.75
CA GLY A 7 -14.35 13.91 -19.68
C GLY A 7 -15.69 14.41 -20.23
N LEU A 8 -16.26 13.74 -21.25
CA LEU A 8 -17.55 14.12 -21.84
C LEU A 8 -18.74 13.79 -20.91
N HIS A 9 -18.68 12.66 -20.19
CA HIS A 9 -19.67 12.30 -19.18
C HIS A 9 -19.67 13.24 -17.96
N LEU A 10 -18.51 13.80 -17.58
CA LEU A 10 -18.40 14.77 -16.49
C LEU A 10 -18.99 16.15 -16.88
N LEU A 11 -18.90 16.52 -18.16
CA LEU A 11 -19.49 17.74 -18.72
C LEU A 11 -21.02 17.67 -18.79
N GLU A 12 -21.60 16.51 -19.12
CA GLU A 12 -23.06 16.31 -19.08
C GLU A 12 -23.64 16.40 -17.66
N GLY A 13 -22.94 15.84 -16.67
CA GLY A 13 -23.33 15.95 -15.25
C GLY A 13 -23.23 17.38 -14.71
N CYS A 14 -22.18 18.12 -15.07
CA CYS A 14 -21.97 19.50 -14.65
C CYS A 14 -23.04 20.46 -15.20
N GLY A 15 -23.47 20.25 -16.45
CA GLY A 15 -24.55 21.05 -17.06
C GLY A 15 -25.90 20.92 -16.34
N GLN A 16 -26.22 19.74 -15.81
CA GLN A 16 -27.44 19.51 -15.03
C GLN A 16 -27.36 20.15 -13.62
N VAL A 17 -26.20 20.07 -12.96
CA VAL A 17 -25.97 20.71 -11.65
C VAL A 17 -26.06 22.23 -11.75
N LEU A 18 -25.44 22.83 -12.78
CA LEU A 18 -25.46 24.28 -12.97
C LEU A 18 -26.88 24.80 -13.23
N ARG A 19 -27.70 24.06 -13.99
CA ARG A 19 -29.10 24.43 -14.25
C ARG A 19 -29.97 24.35 -12.98
N LEU A 20 -29.72 23.38 -12.11
CA LEU A 20 -30.45 23.22 -10.85
C LEU A 20 -30.12 24.33 -9.84
N VAL A 21 -28.84 24.72 -9.74
CA VAL A 21 -28.35 25.76 -8.83
C VAL A 21 -28.84 27.16 -9.25
N VAL A 22 -28.80 27.47 -10.54
CA VAL A 22 -29.23 28.79 -11.07
C VAL A 22 -30.74 29.02 -10.88
N VAL A 23 -31.56 27.98 -11.07
CA VAL A 23 -33.03 28.10 -10.93
C VAL A 23 -33.47 28.31 -9.48
N ARG A 24 -32.68 27.85 -8.49
CA ARG A 24 -33.01 27.96 -7.06
C ARG A 24 -32.51 29.25 -6.39
N LEU A 25 -31.62 30.01 -7.05
CA LEU A 25 -31.04 31.26 -6.52
C LEU A 25 -31.52 32.52 -7.28
N ASP A 26 -32.68 32.48 -7.94
CA ASP A 26 -33.29 33.62 -8.66
C ASP A 26 -33.96 34.63 -7.67
N ILE A 27 -33.18 35.13 -6.69
CA ILE A 27 -33.56 36.17 -5.71
C ILE A 27 -33.10 37.57 -6.15
N TYR A 28 -32.33 37.66 -7.25
CA TYR A 28 -31.80 38.94 -7.73
C TYR A 28 -32.71 39.56 -8.80
N ARG A 29 -33.03 40.85 -8.62
CA ARG A 29 -33.79 41.67 -9.58
C ARG A 29 -33.12 41.56 -10.95
N LYS A 30 -33.86 41.03 -11.96
CA LYS A 30 -33.40 40.93 -13.35
C LYS A 30 -32.91 42.29 -13.83
N VAL A 31 -31.59 42.43 -13.91
CA VAL A 31 -30.91 43.60 -14.48
C VAL A 31 -31.38 43.73 -15.94
N PRO A 32 -31.77 44.93 -16.41
CA PRO A 32 -32.23 45.10 -17.79
C PRO A 32 -31.14 44.62 -18.76
N LYS A 33 -31.55 43.81 -19.74
CA LYS A 33 -30.66 43.03 -20.63
C LYS A 33 -29.72 43.89 -21.48
N ASP A 34 -30.00 45.19 -21.59
CA ASP A 34 -29.22 46.16 -22.34
C ASP A 34 -27.89 46.58 -21.68
N LEU A 35 -27.73 46.37 -20.37
CA LEU A 35 -26.52 46.72 -19.62
C LEU A 35 -25.61 45.52 -19.32
N THR A 36 -26.09 44.30 -19.58
CA THR A 36 -25.35 43.06 -19.30
C THR A 36 -25.32 42.22 -20.58
N GLN A 37 -24.56 42.69 -21.55
CA GLN A 37 -24.40 41.98 -22.82
C GLN A 37 -23.55 40.71 -22.55
N PRO A 38 -24.09 39.50 -22.78
CA PRO A 38 -23.34 38.27 -22.55
C PRO A 38 -22.13 38.24 -23.49
N THR A 39 -20.93 38.29 -22.92
CA THR A 39 -19.68 38.20 -23.69
C THR A 39 -19.26 36.74 -23.79
N LEU A 40 -19.19 36.24 -25.03
CA LEU A 40 -18.75 34.89 -25.34
C LEU A 40 -17.33 34.63 -24.80
N THR A 41 -16.46 35.63 -24.90
CA THR A 41 -15.10 35.61 -24.35
C THR A 41 -15.08 35.47 -22.83
N GLY A 42 -15.95 36.18 -22.12
CA GLY A 42 -16.05 36.10 -20.65
C GLY A 42 -16.53 34.72 -20.19
N ALA A 43 -17.48 34.11 -20.91
CA ALA A 43 -17.95 32.75 -20.65
C ALA A 43 -16.85 31.70 -20.88
N VAL A 44 -16.05 31.84 -21.94
CA VAL A 44 -14.92 30.93 -22.20
C VAL A 44 -13.86 31.03 -21.11
N ILE A 45 -13.52 32.26 -20.67
CA ILE A 45 -12.53 32.49 -19.62
C ILE A 45 -13.02 31.91 -18.28
N SER A 46 -14.30 32.11 -17.92
CA SER A 46 -14.84 31.60 -16.65
C SER A 46 -14.89 30.08 -16.60
N VAL A 47 -15.32 29.43 -17.69
CA VAL A 47 -15.33 27.96 -17.80
C VAL A 47 -13.91 27.38 -17.72
N THR A 48 -12.96 28.02 -18.41
CA THR A 48 -11.55 27.60 -18.36
C THR A 48 -10.99 27.72 -16.94
N CYS A 49 -11.29 28.81 -16.25
CA CYS A 49 -10.82 29.07 -14.89
C CYS A 49 -11.38 28.04 -13.88
N ILE A 50 -12.68 27.76 -13.93
CA ILE A 50 -13.33 26.76 -13.07
C ILE A 50 -12.76 25.36 -13.33
N THR A 51 -12.53 25.01 -14.59
CA THR A 51 -11.93 23.73 -14.97
C THR A 51 -10.54 23.59 -14.39
N PHE A 52 -9.72 24.64 -14.48
CA PHE A 52 -8.36 24.64 -13.94
C PHE A 52 -8.33 24.51 -12.41
N MET A 53 -9.22 25.22 -11.71
CA MET A 53 -9.37 25.12 -10.26
C MET A 53 -9.76 23.70 -9.81
N LEU A 54 -10.70 23.06 -10.50
CA LEU A 54 -11.12 21.68 -10.20
C LEU A 54 -9.99 20.68 -10.42
N ILE A 55 -9.24 20.81 -11.51
CA ILE A 55 -8.09 19.93 -11.81
C ILE A 55 -7.05 20.04 -10.69
N LEU A 56 -6.63 21.26 -10.34
CA LEU A 56 -5.65 21.48 -9.28
C LEU A 56 -6.13 20.92 -7.94
N PHE A 57 -7.38 21.16 -7.57
CA PHE A 57 -7.96 20.64 -6.34
C PHE A 57 -7.95 19.10 -6.30
N THR A 58 -8.36 18.44 -7.37
CA THR A 58 -8.35 16.96 -7.43
C THR A 58 -6.93 16.38 -7.41
N SER A 59 -5.96 17.03 -8.06
CA SER A 59 -4.57 16.61 -8.05
C SER A 59 -3.98 16.66 -6.64
N GLU A 60 -4.15 17.78 -5.94
CA GLU A 60 -3.69 17.93 -4.55
C GLU A 60 -4.40 16.95 -3.62
N LEU A 61 -5.70 16.75 -3.78
CA LEU A 61 -6.46 15.80 -2.97
C LEU A 61 -5.96 14.36 -3.15
N LEU A 62 -5.70 13.95 -4.39
CA LEU A 62 -5.16 12.62 -4.68
C LEU A 62 -3.72 12.48 -4.17
N HIS A 63 -2.91 13.53 -4.27
CA HIS A 63 -1.55 13.55 -3.75
C HIS A 63 -1.55 13.44 -2.22
N PHE A 64 -2.42 14.17 -1.53
CA PHE A 64 -2.60 14.09 -0.08
C PHE A 64 -3.08 12.71 0.38
N LEU A 65 -3.97 12.07 -0.39
CA LEU A 65 -4.43 10.70 -0.11
C LEU A 65 -3.38 9.63 -0.47
N SER A 66 -2.43 9.95 -1.34
CA SER A 66 -1.32 9.06 -1.70
C SER A 66 -0.23 9.20 -0.65
N GLY A 67 -0.36 8.44 0.45
CA GLY A 67 0.67 8.40 1.50
C GLY A 67 2.02 7.95 0.95
N GLU A 68 3.04 8.78 1.11
CA GLU A 68 4.42 8.41 0.82
C GLU A 68 4.93 7.45 1.90
N ILE A 69 5.31 6.24 1.50
CA ILE A 69 5.87 5.25 2.42
C ILE A 69 7.35 5.58 2.60
N VAL A 70 7.68 6.32 3.65
CA VAL A 70 9.07 6.61 4.03
C VAL A 70 9.60 5.47 4.90
N SER A 71 10.61 4.76 4.43
CA SER A 71 11.32 3.75 5.22
C SER A 71 12.41 4.43 6.04
N GLU A 72 12.18 4.62 7.33
CA GLU A 72 13.22 5.10 8.25
C GLU A 72 14.08 3.94 8.76
N LEU A 73 15.41 4.13 8.76
CA LEU A 73 16.36 3.18 9.32
C LEU A 73 16.75 3.65 10.74
N TYR A 74 16.30 2.91 11.74
CA TYR A 74 16.69 3.13 13.14
C TYR A 74 17.91 2.28 13.47
N VAL A 75 18.85 2.83 14.25
CA VAL A 75 19.95 2.07 14.83
C VAL A 75 19.41 1.35 16.05
N ASP A 76 19.18 0.04 15.91
CA ASP A 76 18.77 -0.81 17.01
C ASP A 76 19.86 -0.78 18.09
N ASN A 77 19.56 -0.17 19.24
CA ASN A 77 20.40 -0.20 20.43
C ASN A 77 19.91 -1.38 21.28
N PRO A 78 20.55 -2.57 21.22
CA PRO A 78 20.16 -3.68 22.06
C PRO A 78 20.55 -3.37 23.50
N GLY A 79 19.67 -2.68 24.24
CA GLY A 79 19.85 -2.43 25.66
C GLY A 79 19.75 -3.75 26.42
N GLU A 80 20.85 -4.20 27.02
CA GLU A 80 21.02 -5.29 28.01
C GLU A 80 20.31 -6.65 27.78
N SER A 81 19.52 -6.82 26.72
CA SER A 81 18.91 -8.10 26.37
C SER A 81 19.90 -8.91 25.55
N THR A 82 20.21 -10.11 26.02
CA THR A 82 21.00 -11.11 25.33
C THR A 82 20.49 -11.24 23.89
N ASP A 83 21.28 -10.75 22.92
CA ASP A 83 20.90 -10.56 21.52
C ASP A 83 20.82 -11.91 20.79
N ARG A 84 19.74 -12.65 21.08
CA ARG A 84 19.45 -13.94 20.47
C ARG A 84 18.34 -13.80 19.45
N ILE A 85 18.62 -14.24 18.23
CA ILE A 85 17.69 -14.18 17.11
C ILE A 85 16.84 -15.46 17.09
N PRO A 86 15.50 -15.35 17.11
CA PRO A 86 14.63 -16.50 16.93
C PRO A 86 14.61 -16.95 15.47
N VAL A 87 14.84 -18.25 15.25
CA VAL A 87 14.85 -18.88 13.94
C VAL A 87 13.71 -19.90 13.87
N TYR A 88 12.87 -19.76 12.84
CA TYR A 88 11.78 -20.66 12.49
C TYR A 88 12.10 -21.36 11.17
N ILE A 89 12.22 -22.69 11.17
CA ILE A 89 12.46 -23.49 9.98
C ILE A 89 11.23 -24.35 9.70
N LYS A 90 10.72 -24.28 8.47
CA LYS A 90 9.67 -25.17 7.96
C LYS A 90 10.02 -25.58 6.53
N ILE A 91 10.58 -26.77 6.38
CA ILE A 91 11.08 -27.30 5.11
C ILE A 91 10.46 -28.66 4.79
N SER A 92 10.05 -28.85 3.54
CA SER A 92 9.55 -30.13 3.03
C SER A 92 10.62 -30.81 2.17
N LEU A 93 10.97 -32.04 2.52
CA LEU A 93 12.00 -32.85 1.89
C LEU A 93 11.31 -34.07 1.26
N PRO A 94 10.95 -34.04 -0.03
CA PRO A 94 10.07 -35.05 -0.65
C PRO A 94 10.75 -36.41 -0.94
N ARG A 95 12.07 -36.49 -0.80
CA ARG A 95 12.90 -37.68 -1.09
C ARG A 95 13.82 -38.07 0.07
N LEU A 96 13.50 -37.61 1.28
CA LEU A 96 14.24 -37.92 2.49
C LEU A 96 13.28 -38.29 3.62
N LYS A 97 13.44 -39.49 4.16
CA LYS A 97 12.64 -39.97 5.31
C LYS A 97 12.99 -39.19 6.58
N CYS A 98 12.00 -39.02 7.44
CA CYS A 98 12.15 -38.29 8.71
C CYS A 98 13.23 -38.88 9.64
N ASP A 99 13.49 -40.18 9.55
CA ASP A 99 14.48 -40.89 10.38
C ASP A 99 15.92 -40.43 10.12
N TYR A 100 16.21 -39.93 8.91
CA TYR A 100 17.55 -39.49 8.50
C TYR A 100 17.79 -38.00 8.68
N ILE A 101 16.76 -37.23 9.02
CA ILE A 101 16.87 -35.77 9.17
C ILE A 101 17.38 -35.45 10.57
N GLY A 102 18.43 -34.65 10.65
CA GLY A 102 18.94 -34.06 11.89
C GLY A 102 19.17 -32.56 11.70
N LEU A 103 19.04 -31.81 12.79
CA LEU A 103 19.37 -30.39 12.84
C LEU A 103 20.68 -30.24 13.62
N ASP A 104 21.60 -29.47 13.07
CA ASP A 104 22.86 -29.11 13.70
C ASP A 104 22.97 -27.59 13.70
N ILE A 105 23.22 -27.01 14.87
CA ILE A 105 23.28 -25.57 15.06
C ILE A 105 24.74 -25.21 15.32
N GLN A 106 25.31 -24.35 14.48
CA GLN A 106 26.69 -23.88 14.61
C GLN A 106 26.71 -22.34 14.60
N ASP A 107 27.29 -21.75 15.64
CA ASP A 107 27.53 -20.31 15.75
C ASP A 107 29.04 -20.03 15.79
N ASP A 108 29.44 -18.84 15.30
CA ASP A 108 30.84 -18.37 15.35
C ASP A 108 31.37 -18.12 16.78
N LEU A 109 30.46 -18.02 17.76
CA LEU A 109 30.78 -17.94 19.19
C LEU A 109 31.14 -19.31 19.82
N GLY A 110 31.31 -20.35 19.00
CA GLY A 110 31.75 -21.68 19.45
C GLY A 110 30.63 -22.57 19.99
N ARG A 111 29.36 -22.22 19.77
CA ARG A 111 28.23 -23.11 20.06
C ARG A 111 28.05 -24.08 18.91
N HIS A 112 28.11 -25.37 19.20
CA HIS A 112 27.85 -26.45 18.25
C HIS A 112 26.94 -27.48 18.91
N GLU A 113 25.67 -27.47 18.54
CA GLU A 113 24.65 -28.39 19.07
C GLU A 113 24.29 -29.40 17.99
N VAL A 114 24.91 -30.57 18.08
CA VAL A 114 24.67 -31.67 17.14
C VAL A 114 23.36 -32.37 17.46
N GLY A 115 22.53 -32.58 16.42
CA GLY A 115 21.29 -33.35 16.56
C GLY A 115 20.27 -32.70 17.48
N PHE A 116 20.04 -31.39 17.34
CA PHE A 116 19.04 -30.64 18.09
C PHE A 116 17.64 -31.26 17.90
N VAL A 117 17.03 -31.73 19.00
CA VAL A 117 15.71 -32.38 19.00
C VAL A 117 14.63 -31.50 19.63
N GLU A 118 15.01 -30.58 20.51
CA GLU A 118 14.04 -29.72 21.20
C GLU A 118 13.26 -28.86 20.19
N ASN A 119 11.96 -28.67 20.42
CA ASN A 119 11.08 -27.88 19.55
C ASN A 119 11.15 -28.23 18.05
N THR A 120 11.45 -29.50 17.74
CA THR A 120 11.54 -30.01 16.38
C THR A 120 10.40 -31.01 16.14
N ASN A 121 9.65 -30.81 15.06
CA ASN A 121 8.57 -31.68 14.63
C ASN A 121 8.89 -32.25 13.23
N LYS A 122 8.75 -33.58 13.08
CA LYS A 122 9.00 -34.30 11.84
C LYS A 122 7.73 -35.03 11.44
N ASN A 123 7.05 -34.55 10.40
CA ASN A 123 5.84 -35.19 9.88
C ASN A 123 6.14 -35.86 8.53
N PRO A 124 5.88 -37.17 8.35
CA PRO A 124 6.13 -37.83 7.08
C PRO A 124 5.21 -37.28 5.98
N ILE A 125 5.75 -37.08 4.77
CA ILE A 125 5.01 -36.70 3.57
C ILE A 125 5.19 -37.80 2.52
N GLY A 126 4.11 -38.52 2.18
CA GLY A 126 4.16 -39.61 1.19
C GLY A 126 4.95 -40.83 1.69
N GLU A 127 5.51 -41.62 0.77
CA GLU A 127 6.26 -42.84 1.11
C GLU A 127 7.74 -42.59 1.49
N GLU A 128 8.34 -41.52 0.96
CA GLU A 128 9.77 -41.22 1.14
C GLU A 128 10.08 -39.77 1.56
N GLY A 129 9.07 -38.95 1.85
CA GLY A 129 9.26 -37.55 2.19
C GLY A 129 9.05 -37.21 3.67
N CYS A 130 9.50 -36.03 4.07
CA CYS A 130 9.33 -35.49 5.42
C CYS A 130 9.13 -33.98 5.41
N LEU A 131 8.20 -33.49 6.22
CA LEU A 131 8.07 -32.10 6.63
C LEU A 131 8.84 -31.92 7.94
N PHE A 132 9.86 -31.09 7.92
CA PHE A 132 10.67 -30.76 9.07
C PHE A 132 10.34 -29.33 9.54
N GLU A 133 9.91 -29.21 10.79
CA GLU A 133 9.62 -27.94 11.46
C GLU A 133 10.51 -27.81 12.70
N ALA A 134 11.19 -26.68 12.89
CA ALA A 134 12.05 -26.46 14.05
C ALA A 134 12.07 -24.99 14.50
N ASN A 135 12.11 -24.78 15.83
CA ASN A 135 12.17 -23.47 16.45
C ASN A 135 13.34 -23.39 17.43
N PHE A 136 14.29 -22.50 17.18
CA PHE A 136 15.47 -22.34 18.05
C PHE A 136 15.96 -20.89 18.09
N LEU A 137 16.89 -20.62 19.01
CA LEU A 137 17.50 -19.31 19.20
C LEU A 137 18.98 -19.37 18.79
N ILE A 138 19.44 -18.41 18.00
CA ILE A 138 20.86 -18.22 17.66
C ILE A 138 21.44 -16.98 18.28
N ASN A 139 22.74 -17.00 18.60
CA ASN A 139 23.39 -15.80 19.08
C ASN A 139 23.65 -14.87 17.90
N LYS A 140 23.37 -13.57 18.06
CA LYS A 140 23.77 -12.58 17.07
C LYS A 140 25.28 -12.40 17.15
N VAL A 141 25.93 -12.55 16.00
CA VAL A 141 27.34 -12.26 15.82
C VAL A 141 27.47 -10.77 15.47
N PRO A 142 28.42 -10.02 16.05
CA PRO A 142 28.67 -8.61 15.73
C PRO A 142 29.15 -8.38 14.30
#